data_AF-A0A928YI74-F1
#
_entry.id   AF-A0A928YI74-F1
#
_cell.length_a   1.000
_cell.length_b   1.000
_cell.length_c   1.000
_cell.angle_alpha   90.00
_cell.angle_beta   90.00
_cell.angle_gamma   90.00
#
_symmetry.space_group_name_H-M   'P 1'
#
loop_
_entity.id
_entity.type
_entity.pdbx_description
1 polymer ?
#
loop_
_entity_poly.entity_id
_entity_poly.type
_entity_poly.pdbx_seq_one_letter_code
_entity_poly.pdbx_strand_id
1 'polypeptide(L)'
;MLEWYSNKYVSVFFEDYPRVGIRYITPSTSEKVKKSIKKYPFINKKLLKVKLIDNKTKKEYKFEIPKGYCYDGASVPRFFWRVIGANTDNKFLIAALIHDVLCENHGYIDNDRKFSSQVFNALLEASDVYPFKRFCMKHSVDFYQRFCDWR
;
A
#
# COMPACT_ATOMS: atom_id res chain seq x y z
N MET A 1 3.60 -9.55 17.48
CA MET A 1 3.68 -9.00 16.10
C MET A 1 5.12 -8.65 15.83
N LEU A 2 5.58 -8.91 14.61
CA LEU A 2 6.91 -8.56 14.11
C LEU A 2 6.95 -7.05 13.82
N GLU A 3 7.94 -6.36 14.36
CA GLU A 3 8.24 -4.98 13.99
C GLU A 3 8.83 -4.98 12.58
N TRP A 4 8.10 -4.37 11.63
CA TRP A 4 8.56 -4.27 10.26
C TRP A 4 9.48 -3.07 10.07
N TYR A 5 9.04 -1.93 10.61
CA TYR A 5 9.75 -0.67 10.50
C TYR A 5 9.24 0.32 11.54
N SER A 6 10.13 1.13 12.09
CA SER A 6 9.79 2.17 13.05
C SER A 6 10.65 3.39 12.82
N ASN A 7 10.02 4.56 12.76
CA ASN A 7 10.71 5.85 12.72
C ASN A 7 10.06 6.84 13.69
N LYS A 8 10.54 8.09 13.68
CA LYS A 8 10.02 9.17 14.55
C LYS A 8 8.51 9.43 14.40
N TYR A 9 7.90 9.04 13.27
CA TYR A 9 6.52 9.35 12.92
C TYR A 9 5.60 8.13 13.03
N VAL A 10 6.01 6.99 12.48
CA VAL A 10 5.17 5.80 12.33
C VAL A 10 5.95 4.56 12.70
N SER A 11 5.30 3.65 13.42
CA SER A 11 5.76 2.27 13.58
C SER A 11 4.76 1.31 12.94
N VAL A 12 5.26 0.40 12.12
CA VAL A 12 4.49 -0.60 11.38
C VAL A 12 4.87 -1.98 11.88
N PHE A 13 3.85 -2.76 12.22
CA PHE A 13 4.00 -4.13 12.67
C PHE A 13 3.10 -5.06 11.83
N PHE A 14 3.64 -6.23 11.52
CA PHE A 14 2.90 -7.31 10.87
C PHE A 14 2.90 -8.53 11.78
N GLU A 15 1.83 -9.32 11.77
CA GLU A 15 1.83 -10.61 12.50
C GLU A 15 2.75 -11.63 11.82
N ASP A 16 2.76 -11.67 10.48
CA ASP A 16 3.57 -12.56 9.65
C ASP A 16 4.14 -11.77 8.47
N TYR A 17 5.14 -12.32 7.79
CA TYR A 17 5.75 -11.70 6.62
C TYR A 17 4.72 -11.55 5.48
N PRO A 18 4.49 -10.33 4.97
CA PRO A 18 3.55 -10.10 3.89
C PRO A 18 3.98 -10.87 2.63
N ARG A 19 3.05 -11.66 2.07
CA ARG A 19 3.27 -12.45 0.86
C ARG A 19 2.39 -11.95 -0.27
N VAL A 20 2.98 -11.12 -1.14
CA VAL A 20 2.33 -10.63 -2.35
C VAL A 20 2.56 -11.63 -3.51
N GLY A 21 1.53 -11.83 -4.31
CA GLY A 21 1.58 -12.59 -5.56
C GLY A 21 1.19 -11.74 -6.76
N ILE A 22 1.61 -12.21 -7.93
CA ILE A 22 1.16 -11.70 -9.23
C ILE A 22 0.08 -12.63 -9.76
N ARG A 23 -0.99 -12.06 -10.32
CA ARG A 23 -2.06 -12.79 -11.01
C ARG A 23 -1.71 -12.89 -12.50
N TYR A 24 -1.70 -14.10 -13.03
CA TYR A 24 -1.40 -14.36 -14.44
C TYR A 24 -2.67 -14.61 -15.24
N ILE A 25 -2.71 -14.12 -16.47
CA ILE A 25 -3.76 -14.46 -17.42
C ILE A 25 -3.38 -15.81 -18.06
N THR A 26 -4.21 -16.82 -17.86
CA THR A 26 -4.06 -18.11 -18.53
C THR A 26 -5.02 -18.21 -19.73
N PRO A 27 -4.74 -19.08 -20.73
CA PRO A 27 -5.63 -19.27 -21.88
C PRO A 27 -7.06 -19.65 -21.50
N SER A 28 -7.23 -20.38 -20.39
CA SER A 28 -8.53 -20.80 -19.83
C SER A 28 -9.28 -19.70 -19.06
N THR A 29 -8.69 -18.51 -18.91
CA THR A 29 -9.29 -17.42 -18.11
C THR A 29 -10.44 -16.74 -18.89
N SER A 30 -11.61 -16.61 -18.27
CA SER A 30 -12.76 -15.89 -18.84
C SER A 30 -12.47 -14.38 -19.03
N GLU A 31 -13.14 -13.72 -19.98
CA GLU A 31 -12.91 -12.30 -20.27
C GLU A 31 -13.14 -11.37 -19.07
N LYS A 32 -14.12 -11.69 -18.22
CA LYS A 32 -14.39 -10.95 -16.99
C LYS A 32 -13.20 -11.01 -16.04
N VAL A 33 -12.60 -12.20 -15.87
CA VAL A 33 -11.42 -12.38 -15.02
C VAL A 33 -10.20 -11.72 -15.64
N LYS A 34 -10.03 -11.77 -16.98
CA LYS A 34 -8.97 -11.02 -17.69
C LYS A 34 -9.05 -9.52 -17.43
N LYS A 35 -10.24 -8.92 -17.51
CA LYS A 35 -10.45 -7.50 -17.17
C LYS A 35 -10.10 -7.22 -15.70
N SER A 36 -10.48 -8.11 -14.77
CA SER A 36 -10.14 -7.96 -13.35
C SER A 36 -8.63 -8.03 -13.09
N ILE A 37 -7.90 -8.94 -13.76
CA ILE A 37 -6.45 -9.12 -13.59
C ILE A 37 -5.71 -7.91 -14.16
N LYS A 38 -6.19 -7.34 -15.29
CA LYS A 38 -5.63 -6.11 -15.86
C LYS A 38 -5.79 -4.91 -14.93
N LYS A 39 -6.89 -4.85 -14.17
CA LYS A 39 -7.16 -3.76 -13.22
C LYS A 39 -6.48 -3.96 -11.86
N TYR A 40 -6.38 -5.21 -11.40
CA TYR A 40 -5.80 -5.57 -10.10
C TYR A 40 -4.86 -6.78 -10.29
N PRO A 41 -3.61 -6.53 -10.71
CA PRO A 41 -2.66 -7.59 -11.05
C PRO A 41 -2.04 -8.25 -9.81
N PHE A 42 -2.07 -7.60 -8.64
CA PHE A 42 -1.46 -8.13 -7.43
C PHE A 42 -2.50 -8.74 -6.49
N ILE A 43 -2.07 -9.74 -5.72
CA ILE A 43 -2.92 -10.43 -4.75
C ILE A 43 -2.17 -10.71 -3.46
N ASN A 44 -2.81 -10.44 -2.32
CA ASN A 44 -2.31 -10.87 -1.02
C ASN A 44 -2.55 -12.38 -0.82
N LYS A 45 -1.49 -13.18 -0.62
CA LYS A 45 -1.60 -14.65 -0.54
C LYS A 45 -1.94 -15.18 0.86
N LYS A 46 -1.88 -14.34 1.90
CA LYS A 46 -2.11 -14.73 3.29
C LYS A 46 -3.04 -13.74 4.00
N LEU A 47 -3.71 -14.16 5.07
CA LEU A 47 -4.32 -13.22 6.00
C LEU A 47 -3.19 -12.42 6.65
N LEU A 48 -3.25 -11.10 6.57
CA LEU A 48 -2.21 -10.22 7.12
C LEU A 48 -2.82 -9.31 8.17
N LYS A 49 -2.45 -9.51 9.43
CA LYS A 49 -2.82 -8.57 10.50
C LYS A 49 -1.77 -7.48 10.61
N VAL A 50 -2.23 -6.24 10.56
CA VAL A 50 -1.41 -5.04 10.54
C VAL A 50 -1.69 -4.24 11.80
N LYS A 51 -0.63 -3.77 12.46
CA LYS A 51 -0.73 -2.75 13.50
C LYS A 51 0.10 -1.55 13.08
N LEU A 52 -0.52 -0.38 13.08
CA LEU A 52 0.11 0.90 12.84
C LEU A 52 0.08 1.70 14.14
N ILE A 53 1.18 2.38 14.45
CA ILE A 53 1.26 3.29 15.58
C ILE A 53 1.68 4.65 15.07
N ASP A 54 0.89 5.67 15.39
CA ASP A 54 1.32 7.05 15.23
C ASP A 54 2.17 7.43 16.45
N ASN A 55 3.47 7.62 16.24
CA ASN A 55 4.38 7.94 17.33
C ASN A 55 4.22 9.36 17.86
N LYS A 56 3.58 10.27 17.09
CA LYS A 56 3.28 11.64 17.53
C LYS A 56 2.06 11.67 18.44
N THR A 57 0.97 11.04 18.02
CA THR A 57 -0.30 11.04 18.78
C THR A 57 -0.42 9.87 19.75
N LYS A 58 0.51 8.91 19.68
CA LYS A 58 0.49 7.64 20.43
C LYS A 58 -0.76 6.79 20.17
N LYS A 59 -1.49 7.07 19.09
CA LYS A 59 -2.63 6.27 18.66
C LYS A 59 -2.16 4.97 18.03
N GLU A 60 -2.89 3.89 18.33
CA GLU A 60 -2.69 2.58 17.74
C GLU A 60 -3.88 2.19 16.87
N TYR A 61 -3.60 1.72 15.66
CA TYR A 61 -4.58 1.23 14.71
C TYR A 61 -4.29 -0.22 14.37
N LYS A 62 -5.31 -1.07 14.40
CA LYS A 62 -5.19 -2.51 14.12
C LYS A 62 -6.27 -2.92 13.14
N PHE A 63 -5.87 -3.58 12.07
CA PHE A 63 -6.79 -4.09 11.06
C PHE A 63 -6.24 -5.36 10.41
N GLU A 64 -7.11 -6.07 9.71
CA GLU A 64 -6.78 -7.33 9.05
C GLU A 64 -7.03 -7.20 7.55
N ILE A 65 -6.07 -7.66 6.75
CA ILE A 65 -6.19 -7.73 5.29
C ILE A 65 -6.50 -9.17 4.91
N PRO A 66 -7.67 -9.44 4.32
CA PRO A 66 -8.08 -10.81 4.00
C PRO A 66 -7.14 -11.44 2.97
N LYS A 67 -6.99 -12.76 3.07
CA LYS A 67 -6.34 -13.57 2.03
C LYS A 67 -7.12 -13.41 0.72
N GLY A 68 -6.44 -13.10 -0.36
CA GLY A 68 -7.03 -12.92 -1.68
C GLY A 68 -7.35 -11.47 -2.03
N TYR A 69 -7.07 -10.51 -1.15
CA TYR A 69 -7.21 -9.08 -1.46
C TYR A 69 -6.42 -8.72 -2.73
N CYS A 70 -7.13 -8.23 -3.74
CA CYS A 70 -6.57 -7.88 -5.04
C CYS A 70 -6.42 -6.36 -5.13
N TYR A 71 -5.26 -5.90 -5.60
CA TYR A 71 -4.95 -4.47 -5.60
C TYR A 71 -4.13 -4.08 -6.85
N ASP A 72 -4.15 -2.79 -7.19
CA ASP A 72 -3.62 -2.27 -8.46
C ASP A 72 -2.09 -2.06 -8.35
N GLY A 73 -1.59 -1.90 -7.12
CA GLY A 73 -0.22 -1.54 -6.84
C GLY A 73 -0.12 -0.05 -6.57
N ALA A 74 1.04 0.57 -6.82
CA ALA A 74 1.14 2.01 -6.64
C ALA A 74 0.39 2.71 -7.78
N SER A 75 -0.77 3.33 -7.55
CA SER A 75 -1.50 4.13 -8.56
C SER A 75 -0.80 5.47 -8.86
N VAL A 76 0.49 5.40 -9.22
CA VAL A 76 1.29 6.56 -9.62
C VAL A 76 0.93 6.92 -11.07
N PRO A 77 0.59 8.18 -11.38
CA PRO A 77 0.35 8.62 -12.75
C PRO A 77 1.54 8.28 -13.66
N ARG A 78 1.28 7.78 -14.86
CA ARG A 78 2.32 7.31 -15.81
C ARG A 78 3.44 8.33 -16.07
N PHE A 79 3.13 9.62 -15.96
CA PHE A 79 4.12 10.70 -16.08
C PHE A 79 5.26 10.56 -15.07
N PHE A 80 4.97 10.13 -13.84
CA PHE A 80 5.97 9.97 -12.80
C PHE A 80 6.74 8.64 -12.88
N TRP A 81 6.36 7.70 -13.75
CA TRP A 81 7.07 6.41 -13.92
C TRP A 81 8.50 6.58 -14.46
N ARG A 82 8.80 7.66 -15.20
CA ARG A 82 10.18 7.94 -15.63
C ARG A 82 11.10 8.33 -14.46
N VAL A 83 10.54 8.90 -13.39
CA VAL A 83 11.29 9.39 -12.23
C VAL A 83 11.28 8.35 -11.10
N ILE A 84 10.16 7.63 -10.95
CA ILE A 84 9.88 6.69 -9.87
C ILE A 84 10.11 5.24 -10.33
N GLY A 85 10.39 4.96 -11.60
CA GLY A 85 10.46 3.58 -12.09
C GLY A 85 9.09 2.91 -12.15
N ALA A 86 9.06 1.65 -12.58
CA ALA A 86 7.83 0.92 -12.81
C ALA A 86 7.12 0.56 -11.49
N ASN A 87 5.79 0.67 -11.48
CA ASN A 87 4.92 0.31 -10.35
C ASN A 87 4.99 -1.16 -9.92
N THR A 88 5.70 -2.00 -10.67
CA THR A 88 5.88 -3.44 -10.44
C THR A 88 7.10 -3.76 -9.58
N ASP A 89 7.86 -2.76 -9.14
CA ASP A 89 9.02 -2.97 -8.28
C ASP A 89 8.59 -3.60 -6.95
N ASN A 90 9.20 -4.72 -6.58
CA ASN A 90 8.89 -5.46 -5.36
C ASN A 90 8.98 -4.57 -4.10
N LYS A 91 9.82 -3.53 -4.15
CA LYS A 91 9.98 -2.52 -3.09
C LYS A 91 8.73 -1.69 -2.81
N PHE A 92 7.79 -1.59 -3.77
CA PHE A 92 6.57 -0.78 -3.61
C PHE A 92 5.33 -1.61 -3.30
N LEU A 93 5.38 -2.93 -3.52
CA LEU A 93 4.19 -3.77 -3.48
C LEU A 93 3.55 -3.83 -2.09
N ILE A 94 4.35 -3.91 -1.03
CA ILE A 94 3.84 -3.91 0.36
C ILE A 94 3.28 -2.52 0.72
N ALA A 95 4.00 -1.46 0.36
CA ALA A 95 3.55 -0.09 0.59
C ALA A 95 2.20 0.19 -0.11
N ALA A 96 2.09 -0.24 -1.38
CA ALA A 96 0.87 -0.13 -2.17
C ALA A 96 -0.29 -0.96 -1.61
N LEU A 97 -0.04 -2.18 -1.14
CA LEU A 97 -1.05 -3.02 -0.50
C LEU A 97 -1.70 -2.30 0.68
N ILE A 98 -0.87 -1.75 1.58
CA ILE A 98 -1.37 -1.02 2.75
C ILE A 98 -2.08 0.27 2.34
N HIS A 99 -1.53 1.01 1.38
CA HIS A 99 -2.14 2.23 0.87
C HIS A 99 -3.55 1.99 0.29
N ASP A 100 -3.70 0.98 -0.56
CA ASP A 100 -4.99 0.68 -1.20
C ASP A 100 -6.02 0.24 -0.15
N VAL A 101 -5.62 -0.59 0.82
CA VAL A 101 -6.50 -1.00 1.93
C VAL A 101 -6.96 0.21 2.74
N LEU A 102 -6.06 1.15 3.05
CA LEU A 102 -6.39 2.36 3.81
C LEU A 102 -7.26 3.34 3.01
N CYS A 103 -7.10 3.42 1.69
CA CYS A 103 -7.97 4.21 0.82
C CYS A 103 -9.35 3.56 0.60
N GLU A 104 -9.47 2.24 0.69
CA GLU A 104 -10.79 1.59 0.64
C GLU A 104 -11.49 1.62 2.01
N ASN A 105 -10.71 1.60 3.10
CA ASN A 105 -11.18 1.49 4.48
C ASN A 105 -10.62 2.62 5.35
N HIS A 106 -10.97 3.87 5.02
CA HIS A 106 -10.53 5.06 5.75
C HIS A 106 -10.73 4.98 7.27
N GLY A 107 -11.79 4.30 7.70
CA GLY A 107 -12.13 4.09 9.11
C GLY A 107 -11.09 3.31 9.92
N TYR A 108 -10.14 2.62 9.28
CA TYR A 108 -9.05 1.96 9.99
C TYR A 108 -8.07 2.92 10.65
N ILE A 109 -8.04 4.19 10.22
CA ILE A 109 -7.14 5.20 10.73
C ILE A 109 -7.87 6.50 11.09
N ASP A 110 -9.11 6.39 11.56
CA ASP A 110 -9.96 7.55 11.90
C ASP A 110 -10.11 8.57 10.74
N ASN A 111 -10.08 8.09 9.49
CA ASN A 111 -10.08 8.94 8.29
C ASN A 111 -8.90 9.94 8.22
N ASP A 112 -7.78 9.67 8.92
CA ASP A 112 -6.59 10.51 8.87
C ASP A 112 -5.77 10.25 7.60
N ARG A 113 -6.13 11.01 6.55
CA ARG A 113 -5.40 11.00 5.28
C ARG A 113 -3.90 11.25 5.44
N LYS A 114 -3.50 12.20 6.30
CA LYS A 114 -2.08 12.55 6.47
C LYS A 114 -1.32 11.40 7.10
N PHE A 115 -1.94 10.68 8.03
CA PHE A 115 -1.36 9.49 8.62
C PHE A 115 -1.18 8.39 7.58
N SER A 116 -2.16 8.14 6.71
CA SER A 116 -2.03 7.19 5.60
C SER A 116 -0.79 7.47 4.73
N SER A 117 -0.55 8.73 4.37
CA SER A 117 0.60 9.12 3.55
C SER A 117 1.93 8.97 4.29
N GLN A 118 1.93 9.18 5.61
CA GLN A 118 3.11 8.92 6.45
C GLN A 118 3.42 7.44 6.56
N VAL A 119 2.40 6.59 6.73
CA VAL A 119 2.52 5.13 6.73
C VAL A 119 3.09 4.64 5.40
N PHE A 120 2.56 5.14 4.28
CA PHE A 120 3.08 4.84 2.96
C PHE A 120 4.55 5.23 2.81
N ASN A 121 4.92 6.45 3.20
CA ASN A 121 6.30 6.91 3.16
C ASN A 121 7.25 6.09 4.06
N ALA A 122 6.79 5.66 5.23
CA ALA A 122 7.55 4.81 6.15
C ALA A 122 7.79 3.40 5.55
N LEU A 123 6.79 2.82 4.87
CA LEU A 123 6.96 1.54 4.17
C LEU A 123 7.90 1.63 2.97
N LEU A 124 7.89 2.75 2.26
CA LEU A 124 8.88 3.02 1.20
C LEU A 124 10.29 3.16 1.79
N GLU A 125 10.42 3.80 2.95
CA GLU A 125 11.69 3.91 3.67
C GLU A 125 12.23 2.55 4.09
N ALA A 126 11.36 1.70 4.65
CA ALA A 126 11.68 0.33 5.02
C ALA A 126 12.17 -0.50 3.82
N SER A 127 11.71 -0.17 2.61
CA SER A 127 12.08 -0.85 1.37
C SER A 127 13.31 -0.24 0.67
N ASP A 128 14.04 0.63 1.38
CA ASP A 128 15.26 1.29 0.91
C ASP A 128 15.05 2.04 -0.41
N VAL A 129 14.02 2.90 -0.41
CA VAL A 129 13.68 3.77 -1.52
C VAL A 129 14.31 5.14 -1.31
N TYR A 130 15.01 5.62 -2.35
CA TYR A 130 15.74 6.88 -2.29
C TYR A 130 14.83 8.07 -1.88
N PRO A 131 15.28 8.99 -1.00
CA PRO A 131 14.43 10.04 -0.44
C PRO A 131 13.71 10.91 -1.47
N PHE A 132 14.39 11.30 -2.57
CA PHE A 132 13.76 12.08 -3.64
C PHE A 132 12.61 11.34 -4.31
N LYS A 133 12.78 10.04 -4.52
CA LYS A 133 11.75 9.17 -5.10
C LYS A 133 10.57 9.01 -4.15
N ARG A 134 10.83 8.80 -2.86
CA ARG A 134 9.79 8.79 -1.81
C ARG A 134 9.01 10.09 -1.76
N PHE A 135 9.68 11.23 -1.89
CA PHE A 135 9.05 12.54 -1.97
C PHE A 135 8.07 12.64 -3.15
N CYS A 136 8.51 12.27 -4.37
CA CYS A 136 7.63 12.27 -5.54
C CYS A 136 6.45 11.30 -5.39
N MET A 137 6.68 10.10 -4.84
CA MET A 137 5.63 9.11 -4.60
C MET A 137 4.60 9.61 -3.58
N LYS A 138 5.07 10.18 -2.47
CA LYS A 138 4.21 10.74 -1.43
C LYS A 138 3.30 11.84 -1.99
N HIS A 139 3.85 12.77 -2.77
CA HIS A 139 3.05 13.84 -3.40
C HIS A 139 2.04 13.30 -4.42
N SER A 140 2.40 12.26 -5.17
CA SER A 140 1.49 11.62 -6.12
C SER A 140 0.33 10.94 -5.41
N VAL A 141 0.61 10.22 -4.31
CA VAL A 141 -0.38 9.56 -3.47
C VAL A 141 -1.27 10.57 -2.75
N ASP A 142 -0.70 11.63 -2.16
CA ASP A 142 -1.46 12.71 -1.53
C ASP A 142 -2.46 13.33 -2.50
N PHE A 143 -2.08 13.47 -3.78
CA PHE A 143 -2.98 13.96 -4.83
C PHE A 143 -4.09 12.94 -5.13
N TYR A 144 -3.76 11.66 -5.29
CA TYR A 144 -4.74 10.60 -5.53
C TYR A 144 -5.75 10.48 -4.38
N GLN A 145 -5.30 10.51 -3.13
CA GLN A 145 -6.16 10.46 -1.96
C GLN A 145 -7.19 11.59 -1.90
N ARG A 146 -6.93 12.75 -2.50
CA ARG A 146 -7.95 13.81 -2.60
C ARG A 146 -9.18 13.39 -3.41
N PHE A 147 -9.05 12.40 -4.29
CA PHE A 147 -10.14 11.82 -5.06
C PHE A 147 -10.79 10.60 -4.39
N CYS A 148 -10.26 10.14 -3.26
CA CYS A 148 -10.77 8.96 -2.54
C CYS A 148 -11.89 9.28 -1.54
N ASP A 149 -12.52 10.46 -1.58
CA ASP A 149 -13.64 10.81 -0.67
C ASP A 149 -13.37 10.49 0.82
N TRP A 150 -12.22 10.93 1.34
CA TRP A 150 -11.92 10.88 2.77
C TRP A 150 -12.95 11.79 3.49
N ARG A 151 -13.97 11.20 4.10
CA ARG A 151 -15.06 11.90 4.81
C ARG A 151 -14.86 11.89 6.32
#